data_AF-A0A838QGB7-F1
#
_entry.id   AF-A0A838QGB7-F1
#
_cell.length_a   1.000
_cell.length_b   1.000
_cell.length_c   1.000
_cell.angle_alpha   90.00
_cell.angle_beta   90.00
_cell.angle_gamma   90.00
#
_symmetry.space_group_name_H-M   'P 1'
#
loop_
_entity.id
_entity.type
_entity.pdbx_description
1 polymer ?
#
loop_
_entity_poly.entity_id
_entity_poly.type
_entity_poly.pdbx_seq_one_letter_code
_entity_poly.pdbx_strand_id
1 'polypeptide(L)'
;MLFRGRNPDVTVWKRFRSGVDGFTFSRQNEHYEAYVGANAERVVDLFYTLSELLAPAIDTVIEDLRSQTIWKGETIALPDIRDAVARLKVPLATYGGVEFSLYTPDDQLTLTPQLELFIFGRSDRWLYLLQGKGLEERASLADRSWRSEAWDRAPAPTLTSAIAAAAERLSLTQA
;
A
#
# COMPACT_ATOMS: atom_id res chain seq x y z
N MET A 1 -43.50 25.97 1.47
CA MET A 1 -42.14 26.48 1.21
C MET A 1 -41.15 25.37 1.57
N LEU A 2 -40.51 24.77 0.56
CA LEU A 2 -39.51 23.71 0.78
C LEU A 2 -38.14 24.36 1.01
N PHE A 3 -37.57 24.17 2.21
CA PHE A 3 -36.17 24.43 2.46
C PHE A 3 -35.34 23.33 1.78
N ARG A 4 -34.80 23.62 0.58
CA ARG A 4 -33.72 22.82 -0.01
C ARG A 4 -32.47 23.04 0.85
N GLY A 5 -32.19 22.08 1.73
CA GLY A 5 -30.91 21.97 2.41
C GLY A 5 -29.81 21.96 1.34
N ARG A 6 -28.98 23.00 1.36
CA ARG A 6 -27.74 23.06 0.62
C ARG A 6 -26.85 22.00 1.28
N ASN A 7 -26.82 20.79 0.72
CA ASN A 7 -25.81 19.80 1.11
C ASN A 7 -24.47 20.54 1.05
N PRO A 8 -23.72 20.64 2.15
CA PRO A 8 -22.38 21.17 2.05
C PRO A 8 -21.65 20.24 1.07
N ASP A 9 -21.10 20.81 0.00
CA ASP A 9 -20.10 20.13 -0.81
C ASP A 9 -19.06 19.64 0.19
N VAL A 10 -19.10 18.34 0.50
CA VAL A 10 -18.14 17.75 1.40
C VAL A 10 -16.85 17.81 0.62
N THR A 11 -16.01 18.80 0.93
CA THR A 11 -14.64 18.97 0.48
C THR A 11 -13.78 17.85 1.08
N VAL A 12 -14.19 16.60 0.89
CA VAL A 12 -13.40 15.42 1.18
C VAL A 12 -12.58 15.20 -0.07
N TRP A 13 -11.44 15.89 -0.11
CA TRP A 13 -10.23 15.30 -0.68
C TRP A 13 -10.46 14.51 -1.98
N LYS A 14 -10.67 15.20 -3.12
CA LYS A 14 -10.32 14.63 -4.43
C LYS A 14 -8.81 14.50 -4.48
N ARG A 15 -8.24 13.60 -3.67
CA ARG A 15 -6.83 13.28 -3.78
C ARG A 15 -6.66 12.71 -5.18
N PHE A 16 -7.47 11.73 -5.63
CA PHE A 16 -7.28 10.98 -6.89
C PHE A 16 -7.70 11.79 -8.12
N ARG A 17 -6.81 11.85 -9.14
CA ARG A 17 -7.10 12.57 -10.38
C ARG A 17 -7.87 11.62 -11.30
N SER A 18 -9.04 12.06 -11.76
CA SER A 18 -9.82 11.35 -12.78
C SER A 18 -8.95 11.11 -14.01
N GLY A 19 -8.71 9.84 -14.35
CA GLY A 19 -8.02 9.46 -15.59
C GLY A 19 -6.75 8.62 -15.39
N VAL A 20 -5.98 8.82 -14.32
CA VAL A 20 -4.67 8.18 -14.13
C VAL A 20 -4.63 7.26 -12.90
N ASP A 21 -5.35 7.63 -11.84
CA ASP A 21 -5.41 6.84 -10.64
C ASP A 21 -6.70 6.00 -10.61
N GLY A 22 -6.59 4.73 -10.22
CA GLY A 22 -7.73 3.83 -10.14
C GLY A 22 -7.30 2.46 -9.64
N PHE A 23 -8.22 1.50 -9.70
CA PHE A 23 -7.92 0.11 -9.38
C PHE A 23 -8.62 -0.84 -10.34
N THR A 24 -8.04 -2.01 -10.55
CA THR A 24 -8.76 -3.15 -11.10
C THR A 24 -9.19 -4.06 -9.96
N PHE A 25 -10.32 -4.74 -10.13
CA PHE A 25 -10.82 -5.70 -9.16
C PHE A 25 -11.15 -7.00 -9.86
N SER A 26 -10.67 -8.12 -9.32
CA SER A 26 -10.96 -9.43 -9.87
C SER A 26 -11.17 -10.44 -8.76
N ARG A 27 -11.92 -11.51 -9.07
CA ARG A 27 -12.02 -12.68 -8.21
C ARG A 27 -11.15 -13.78 -8.81
N GLN A 28 -10.13 -14.20 -8.07
CA GLN A 28 -9.26 -15.31 -8.42
C GLN A 28 -9.52 -16.47 -7.46
N ASN A 29 -10.16 -17.54 -7.96
CA ASN A 29 -10.53 -18.72 -7.15
C ASN A 29 -11.36 -18.34 -5.91
N GLU A 30 -10.80 -18.57 -4.72
CA GLU A 30 -11.38 -18.32 -3.40
C GLU A 30 -11.04 -16.92 -2.83
N HIS A 31 -10.29 -16.10 -3.56
CA HIS A 31 -9.86 -14.78 -3.10
C HIS A 31 -10.26 -13.66 -4.07
N TYR A 32 -10.39 -12.45 -3.51
CA TYR A 32 -10.57 -11.21 -4.23
C TYR A 32 -9.26 -10.47 -4.28
N GLU A 33 -8.92 -9.95 -5.45
CA GLU A 33 -7.71 -9.18 -5.71
C GLU A 33 -8.08 -7.78 -6.17
N ALA A 34 -7.50 -6.78 -5.53
CA ALA A 34 -7.48 -5.41 -6.02
C ALA A 34 -6.05 -5.02 -6.37
N TYR A 35 -5.84 -4.53 -7.59
CA TYR A 35 -4.59 -3.90 -7.99
C TYR A 35 -4.82 -2.40 -8.13
N VAL A 36 -4.07 -1.61 -7.37
CA VAL A 36 -4.18 -0.15 -7.36
C VAL A 36 -2.96 0.47 -8.02
N GLY A 37 -3.23 1.23 -9.07
CA GLY A 37 -2.25 2.05 -9.77
C GLY A 37 -2.51 3.53 -9.51
N ALA A 38 -1.55 4.20 -8.87
CA ALA A 38 -1.53 5.65 -8.67
C ALA A 38 -0.08 6.13 -8.55
N ASN A 39 0.17 7.43 -8.47
CA ASN A 39 1.55 7.92 -8.23
C ASN A 39 2.16 7.35 -6.93
N ALA A 40 3.49 7.32 -6.84
CA ALA A 40 4.26 6.74 -5.74
C ALA A 40 3.78 7.18 -4.34
N GLU A 41 3.76 8.50 -4.09
CA GLU A 41 3.34 9.07 -2.80
C GLU A 41 1.93 8.63 -2.40
N ARG A 42 1.01 8.56 -3.37
CA ARG A 42 -0.38 8.21 -3.13
C ARG A 42 -0.58 6.73 -2.87
N VAL A 43 0.17 5.87 -3.56
CA VAL A 43 0.11 4.42 -3.31
C VAL A 43 0.62 4.14 -1.90
N VAL A 44 1.73 4.79 -1.49
CA VAL A 44 2.28 4.66 -0.14
C VAL A 44 1.33 5.24 0.92
N ASP A 45 0.72 6.41 0.66
CA ASP A 45 -0.32 6.99 1.50
C ASP A 45 -1.54 6.06 1.64
N LEU A 46 -1.97 5.45 0.54
CA LEU A 46 -3.11 4.55 0.51
C LEU A 46 -2.78 3.27 1.28
N PHE A 47 -1.61 2.68 1.08
CA PHE A 47 -1.12 1.53 1.86
C PHE A 47 -1.16 1.83 3.37
N TYR A 48 -0.63 2.98 3.80
CA TYR A 48 -0.72 3.43 5.20
C TYR A 48 -2.17 3.62 5.68
N THR A 49 -3.05 4.12 4.82
CA THR A 49 -4.45 4.38 5.18
C THR A 49 -5.25 3.08 5.27
N LEU A 50 -5.01 2.13 4.38
CA LEU A 50 -5.75 0.87 4.33
C LEU A 50 -5.23 -0.13 5.37
N SER A 51 -3.97 -0.03 5.82
CA SER A 51 -3.45 -0.86 6.91
C SER A 51 -4.23 -0.65 8.22
N GLU A 52 -4.87 0.51 8.42
CA GLU A 52 -5.80 0.76 9.53
C GLU A 52 -6.98 -0.20 9.59
N LEU A 53 -7.35 -0.79 8.45
CA LEU A 53 -8.52 -1.65 8.29
C LEU A 53 -8.18 -3.15 8.39
N LEU A 54 -6.92 -3.46 8.75
CA LEU A 54 -6.46 -4.80 9.05
C LEU A 54 -6.80 -5.21 10.49
N ALA A 55 -6.69 -6.52 10.74
CA ALA A 55 -6.78 -7.07 12.09
C ALA A 55 -5.64 -6.54 13.01
N PRO A 56 -5.79 -6.61 14.35
CA PRO A 56 -4.81 -6.04 15.27
C PRO A 56 -3.43 -6.73 15.29
N ALA A 57 -3.37 -8.01 14.89
CA ALA A 57 -2.14 -8.80 14.85
C ALA A 57 -1.76 -9.03 13.38
N ILE A 58 -0.55 -8.60 13.03
CA ILE A 58 -0.07 -8.53 11.65
C ILE A 58 1.21 -9.36 11.52
N ASP A 59 1.23 -10.26 10.55
CA ASP A 59 2.49 -10.82 10.07
C ASP A 59 3.04 -9.91 8.97
N THR A 60 4.34 -9.69 8.94
CA THR A 60 4.95 -8.75 8.00
C THR A 60 6.18 -9.34 7.34
N VAL A 61 6.35 -9.00 6.07
CA VAL A 61 7.58 -9.25 5.32
C VAL A 61 8.02 -7.95 4.68
N ILE A 62 9.31 -7.63 4.85
CA ILE A 62 9.95 -6.49 4.19
C ILE A 62 11.14 -7.04 3.40
N GLU A 63 11.15 -6.82 2.10
CA GLU A 63 12.25 -7.21 1.22
C GLU A 63 12.85 -5.94 0.59
N ASP A 64 14.09 -5.61 0.96
CA ASP A 64 14.88 -4.59 0.30
C ASP A 64 15.69 -5.24 -0.83
N LEU A 65 15.21 -5.08 -2.07
CA LEU A 65 15.87 -5.63 -3.26
C LEU A 65 17.22 -4.96 -3.54
N ARG A 66 17.44 -3.75 -3.00
CA ARG A 66 18.68 -3.00 -3.21
C ARG A 66 19.82 -3.57 -2.37
N SER A 67 19.50 -4.02 -1.15
CA SER A 67 20.45 -4.70 -0.26
C SER A 67 20.32 -6.23 -0.30
N GLN A 68 19.37 -6.76 -1.08
CA GLN A 68 19.02 -8.18 -1.15
C GLN A 68 18.77 -8.77 0.25
N THR A 69 18.04 -8.02 1.08
CA THR A 69 17.79 -8.38 2.47
C THR A 69 16.30 -8.54 2.71
N ILE A 70 15.94 -9.60 3.43
CA ILE A 70 14.56 -9.92 3.77
C ILE A 70 14.43 -9.96 5.28
N TRP A 71 13.40 -9.31 5.81
CA TRP A 71 13.01 -9.35 7.21
C TRP A 71 11.60 -9.88 7.35
N LYS A 72 11.38 -10.70 8.36
CA LYS A 72 10.09 -11.32 8.67
C LYS A 72 9.74 -11.12 10.13
N GLY A 73 8.46 -10.93 10.41
CA GLY A 73 7.95 -10.92 11.77
C GLY A 73 6.50 -11.36 11.80
N GLU A 74 6.09 -11.92 12.92
CA GLU A 74 4.77 -12.55 13.09
C GLU A 74 4.06 -11.92 14.30
N THR A 75 2.74 -11.82 14.23
CA THR A 75 1.87 -11.37 15.33
C THR A 75 2.26 -9.99 15.90
N ILE A 76 2.69 -9.07 15.04
CA ILE A 76 3.08 -7.71 15.44
C ILE A 76 1.83 -6.87 15.64
N ALA A 77 1.84 -6.03 16.69
CA ALA A 77 0.71 -5.14 16.95
C ALA A 77 0.56 -4.09 15.83
N LEU A 78 -0.66 -3.94 15.33
CA LEU A 78 -0.99 -2.98 14.27
C LEU A 78 -0.50 -1.55 14.56
N PRO A 79 -0.57 -0.99 15.79
CA PRO A 79 -0.02 0.33 16.08
C PRO A 79 1.47 0.46 15.75
N ASP A 80 2.28 -0.58 16.01
CA ASP A 80 3.72 -0.57 15.76
C ASP A 80 4.02 -0.64 14.27
N ILE A 81 3.29 -1.49 13.53
CA ILE A 81 3.33 -1.52 12.06
C ILE A 81 3.00 -0.15 11.49
N ARG A 82 1.95 0.51 11.99
CA ARG A 82 1.54 1.83 11.48
C ARG A 82 2.57 2.91 11.78
N ASP A 83 3.21 2.91 12.96
CA ASP A 83 4.32 3.84 13.25
C ASP A 83 5.51 3.59 12.31
N ALA A 84 5.89 2.34 12.07
CA ALA A 84 6.95 1.98 11.14
C ALA A 84 6.64 2.44 9.71
N VAL A 85 5.46 2.11 9.19
CA VAL A 85 5.01 2.54 7.85
C VAL A 85 4.98 4.06 7.74
N ALA A 86 4.47 4.77 8.76
CA ALA A 86 4.42 6.24 8.77
C ALA A 86 5.80 6.88 8.60
N ARG A 87 6.83 6.33 9.25
CA ARG A 87 8.22 6.79 9.12
C ARG A 87 8.84 6.46 7.76
N LEU A 88 8.38 5.37 7.14
CA LEU A 88 8.88 4.91 5.85
C LEU A 88 8.21 5.58 4.65
N LYS A 89 7.13 6.35 4.83
CA LYS A 89 6.36 6.91 3.72
C LYS A 89 7.22 7.70 2.72
N VAL A 90 8.01 8.64 3.24
CA VAL A 90 8.88 9.50 2.43
C VAL A 90 9.98 8.70 1.73
N PRO A 91 10.81 7.89 2.43
CA PRO A 91 11.86 7.15 1.76
C PRO A 91 11.30 6.12 0.74
N LEU A 92 10.20 5.43 1.05
CA LEU A 92 9.56 4.51 0.10
C LEU A 92 9.10 5.23 -1.17
N ALA A 93 8.34 6.31 -1.03
CA ALA A 93 7.84 7.08 -2.17
C ALA A 93 8.95 7.74 -3.01
N THR A 94 10.08 8.07 -2.37
CA THR A 94 11.23 8.71 -3.03
C THR A 94 12.04 7.72 -3.85
N TYR A 95 12.29 6.52 -3.31
CA TYR A 95 13.32 5.62 -3.86
C TYR A 95 12.77 4.32 -4.46
N GLY A 96 11.61 3.82 -4.00
CA GLY A 96 11.13 2.47 -4.34
C GLY A 96 12.17 1.37 -4.07
N GLY A 97 11.97 0.19 -4.64
CA GLY A 97 12.90 -0.95 -4.52
C GLY A 97 12.75 -1.78 -3.26
N VAL A 98 11.68 -1.56 -2.50
CA VAL A 98 11.33 -2.35 -1.31
C VAL A 98 9.93 -2.91 -1.51
N GLU A 99 9.79 -4.22 -1.31
CA GLU A 99 8.48 -4.82 -1.12
C GLU A 99 8.11 -4.79 0.37
N PHE A 100 6.90 -4.35 0.68
CA PHE A 100 6.36 -4.35 2.04
C PHE A 100 4.99 -5.02 2.03
N SER A 101 4.94 -6.21 2.62
CA SER A 101 3.73 -7.03 2.70
C SER A 101 3.25 -7.17 4.14
N LEU A 102 1.97 -6.90 4.35
CA LEU A 102 1.23 -7.06 5.61
C LEU A 102 0.20 -8.16 5.43
N TYR A 103 0.20 -9.13 6.34
CA TYR A 103 -0.67 -10.30 6.29
C TYR A 103 -1.51 -10.40 7.55
N THR A 104 -2.74 -10.87 7.34
CA THR A 104 -3.68 -11.32 8.36
C THR A 104 -4.31 -12.62 7.86
N PRO A 105 -5.07 -13.35 8.69
CA PRO A 105 -5.73 -14.58 8.23
C PRO A 105 -6.68 -14.40 7.03
N ASP A 106 -7.28 -13.22 6.89
CA ASP A 106 -8.32 -12.95 5.89
C ASP A 106 -7.88 -11.99 4.78
N ASP A 107 -6.84 -11.18 5.01
CA ASP A 107 -6.42 -10.12 4.10
C ASP A 107 -4.90 -9.95 4.03
N GLN A 108 -4.42 -9.49 2.88
CA GLN A 108 -3.05 -9.11 2.61
C GLN A 108 -3.01 -7.75 1.91
N LEU A 109 -2.09 -6.89 2.32
CA LEU A 109 -1.72 -5.69 1.58
C LEU A 109 -0.24 -5.75 1.24
N THR A 110 0.09 -5.62 -0.04
CA THR A 110 1.47 -5.64 -0.54
C THR A 110 1.75 -4.38 -1.33
N LEU A 111 2.68 -3.58 -0.84
CA LEU A 111 3.31 -2.51 -1.60
C LEU A 111 4.51 -3.11 -2.34
N THR A 112 4.48 -3.11 -3.67
CA THR A 112 5.55 -3.67 -4.50
C THR A 112 6.75 -2.72 -4.57
N PRO A 113 7.93 -3.22 -4.98
CA PRO A 113 9.12 -2.39 -5.23
C PRO A 113 8.91 -1.27 -6.25
N GLN A 114 7.97 -1.46 -7.18
CA GLN A 114 7.57 -0.49 -8.20
C GLN A 114 6.54 0.53 -7.67
N LEU A 115 6.21 0.46 -6.38
CA LEU A 115 5.22 1.29 -5.70
C LEU A 115 3.84 1.12 -6.33
N GLU A 116 3.45 -0.13 -6.50
CA GLU A 116 2.09 -0.56 -6.82
C GLU A 116 1.49 -1.23 -5.57
N LEU A 117 0.18 -1.19 -5.42
CA LEU A 117 -0.48 -1.79 -4.27
C LEU A 117 -1.38 -2.94 -4.72
N PHE A 118 -1.06 -4.13 -4.25
CA PHE A 118 -1.91 -5.30 -4.36
C PHE A 118 -2.60 -5.54 -3.03
N ILE A 119 -3.89 -5.86 -3.09
CA ILE A 119 -4.71 -6.17 -1.93
C ILE A 119 -5.40 -7.49 -2.23
N PHE A 120 -5.21 -8.47 -1.34
CA PHE A 120 -5.93 -9.72 -1.39
C PHE A 120 -6.87 -9.81 -0.18
N GLY A 121 -8.07 -10.33 -0.38
CA GLY A 121 -9.04 -10.55 0.69
C GLY A 121 -9.87 -11.79 0.43
N ARG A 122 -10.39 -12.41 1.50
CA ARG A 122 -11.39 -13.49 1.39
C ARG A 122 -12.79 -13.00 1.00
N SER A 123 -13.04 -11.70 1.12
CA SER A 123 -14.31 -11.07 0.77
C SER A 123 -14.10 -9.90 -0.18
N ASP A 124 -15.19 -9.44 -0.78
CA ASP A 124 -15.21 -8.28 -1.67
C ASP A 124 -15.14 -6.93 -0.93
N ARG A 125 -14.91 -6.92 0.39
CA ARG A 125 -14.92 -5.69 1.22
C ARG A 125 -14.04 -4.57 0.67
N TRP A 126 -12.89 -4.92 0.07
CA TRP A 126 -11.93 -3.96 -0.47
C TRP A 126 -12.46 -3.17 -1.67
N LEU A 127 -13.36 -3.76 -2.47
CA LEU A 127 -14.04 -3.06 -3.56
C LEU A 127 -14.74 -1.80 -3.04
N TYR A 128 -15.58 -1.97 -2.02
CA TYR A 128 -16.36 -0.88 -1.44
C TYR A 128 -15.49 0.11 -0.66
N LEU A 129 -14.43 -0.36 0.01
CA LEU A 129 -13.49 0.51 0.72
C LEU A 129 -12.72 1.41 -0.25
N LEU A 130 -12.23 0.88 -1.37
CA LEU A 130 -11.51 1.65 -2.39
C LEU A 130 -12.43 2.67 -3.07
N GLN A 131 -13.65 2.26 -3.44
CA GLN A 131 -14.67 3.18 -3.96
C GLN A 131 -15.03 4.28 -2.95
N GLY A 132 -15.17 3.93 -1.67
CA GLY A 132 -15.42 4.88 -0.58
C GLY A 132 -14.26 5.87 -0.34
N LYS A 133 -13.04 5.54 -0.74
CA LYS A 133 -11.87 6.45 -0.77
C LYS A 133 -11.80 7.30 -2.04
N GLY A 134 -12.77 7.17 -2.95
CA GLY A 134 -12.86 7.93 -4.19
C GLY A 134 -11.98 7.40 -5.32
N LEU A 135 -11.56 6.12 -5.24
CA LEU A 135 -10.92 5.46 -6.39
C LEU A 135 -12.00 4.92 -7.33
N GLU A 136 -11.72 5.03 -8.63
CA GLU A 136 -12.58 4.47 -9.68
C GLU A 136 -12.10 3.07 -10.05
N GLU A 137 -13.02 2.11 -10.10
CA GLU A 137 -12.77 0.80 -10.67
C GLU A 137 -12.62 0.91 -12.19
N ARG A 138 -11.65 0.20 -12.77
CA ARG A 138 -11.35 0.22 -14.19
C ARG A 138 -11.15 -1.19 -14.70
N ALA A 139 -11.51 -1.41 -15.97
CA ALA A 139 -11.27 -2.68 -16.65
C ALA A 139 -9.78 -2.99 -16.80
N SER A 140 -8.96 -1.94 -16.96
CA SER A 140 -7.52 -2.01 -16.95
C SER A 140 -6.93 -0.67 -16.49
N LEU A 141 -5.73 -0.71 -15.92
CA LEU A 141 -4.92 0.47 -15.69
C LEU A 141 -3.88 0.59 -16.80
N ALA A 142 -3.47 1.82 -17.11
CA ALA A 142 -2.43 2.05 -18.10
C ALA A 142 -1.13 1.38 -17.64
N ASP A 143 -0.60 0.50 -18.48
CA ASP A 143 0.70 -0.12 -18.24
C ASP A 143 1.75 0.99 -18.13
N ARG A 144 2.49 1.04 -17.03
CA ARG A 144 3.63 1.94 -16.89
C ARG A 144 4.72 1.42 -17.82
N SER A 145 4.74 1.94 -19.05
CA SER A 145 5.62 1.53 -20.16
C SER A 145 7.12 1.72 -19.91
N TRP A 146 7.51 2.27 -18.76
CA TRP A 146 8.88 2.34 -18.26
C TRP A 146 9.04 1.42 -17.06
N ARG A 147 8.87 0.11 -17.25
CA ARG A 147 9.31 -0.93 -16.29
C ARG A 147 10.83 -1.13 -16.34
N SER A 148 11.62 -0.06 -16.45
CA SER A 148 12.98 -0.19 -15.94
C SER A 148 12.85 -0.31 -14.44
N GLU A 149 13.60 -1.20 -13.83
CA GLU A 149 13.85 -1.23 -12.39
C GLU A 149 14.55 0.08 -12.01
N ALA A 150 13.81 1.19 -11.93
CA ALA A 150 14.36 2.51 -11.66
C ALA A 150 15.03 2.55 -10.28
N TRP A 151 14.64 1.61 -9.41
CA TRP A 151 15.30 1.36 -8.14
C TRP A 151 16.65 0.63 -8.27
N ASP A 152 16.86 -0.20 -9.29
CA ASP A 152 18.09 -0.99 -9.46
C ASP A 152 19.31 -0.12 -9.83
N ARG A 153 19.08 1.07 -10.39
CA ARG A 153 20.16 1.84 -11.02
C ARG A 153 21.06 2.65 -10.07
N ALA A 154 20.63 2.91 -8.83
CA ALA A 154 21.39 3.75 -7.91
C ALA A 154 21.20 3.32 -6.45
N PRO A 155 22.27 3.15 -5.65
CA PRO A 155 22.16 2.86 -4.22
C PRO A 155 21.33 3.92 -3.48
N ALA A 156 20.51 3.47 -2.52
CA ALA A 156 19.69 4.35 -1.67
C ALA A 156 19.98 4.07 -0.18
N PRO A 157 21.17 4.47 0.33
CA PRO A 157 21.59 4.13 1.70
C PRO A 157 20.65 4.70 2.77
N THR A 158 19.98 5.82 2.47
CA THR A 158 18.95 6.43 3.33
C THR A 158 17.73 5.52 3.47
N LEU A 159 17.27 4.90 2.37
CA LEU A 159 16.17 3.93 2.39
C LEU A 159 16.60 2.67 3.14
N THR A 160 17.72 2.04 2.76
CA THR A 160 18.19 0.80 3.41
C THR A 160 18.39 0.99 4.91
N SER A 161 18.94 2.14 5.35
CA SER A 161 19.08 2.45 6.78
C SER A 161 17.72 2.63 7.46
N ALA A 162 16.75 3.26 6.78
CA ALA A 162 15.40 3.42 7.32
C ALA A 162 14.67 2.07 7.44
N ILE A 163 14.87 1.17 6.47
CA ILE A 163 14.32 -0.20 6.52
C ILE A 163 14.93 -0.99 7.66
N ALA A 164 16.26 -0.97 7.81
CA ALA A 164 16.93 -1.63 8.94
C ALA A 164 16.42 -1.10 10.30
N ALA A 165 16.25 0.22 10.44
CA ALA A 165 15.69 0.83 11.64
C ALA A 165 14.21 0.50 11.88
N ALA A 166 13.43 0.25 10.82
CA ALA A 166 12.07 -0.24 10.93
C ALA A 166 12.04 -1.71 11.36
N ALA A 167 12.89 -2.54 10.76
CA ALA A 167 13.04 -3.95 11.11
C ALA A 167 13.44 -4.13 12.59
N GLU A 168 14.40 -3.34 13.08
CA GLU A 168 14.81 -3.34 14.48
C GLU A 168 13.65 -2.95 15.41
N ARG A 169 12.93 -1.86 15.11
CA ARG A 169 11.79 -1.40 15.91
C ARG A 169 10.67 -2.44 16.00
N LEU A 170 10.42 -3.13 14.89
CA LEU A 170 9.42 -4.19 14.81
C LEU A 170 9.94 -5.54 15.32
N SER A 171 11.19 -5.61 15.78
CA SER A 171 11.85 -6.86 16.19
C SER A 171 11.79 -7.96 15.13
N LEU A 172 11.93 -7.57 13.85
CA LEU A 172 11.92 -8.53 12.74
C LEU A 172 13.20 -9.36 12.72
N THR A 173 13.07 -10.60 12.27
CA THR A 173 14.20 -11.50 12.06
C THR A 173 14.62 -11.44 10.59
N GLN A 174 15.93 -11.31 10.35
CA GLN A 174 16.47 -11.40 9.00
C GLN A 174 16.42 -12.87 8.53
N ALA A 175 15.87 -13.09 7.34
CA ALA A 175 15.73 -14.41 6.73
C ALA A 175 16.89 -14.74 5.77
#